data_AF-A0A5C7ZFU6-F1
#
_entry.id   AF-A0A5C7ZFU6-F1
#
_cell.length_a   1.000
_cell.length_b   1.000
_cell.length_c   1.000
_cell.angle_alpha   90.00
_cell.angle_beta   90.00
_cell.angle_gamma   90.00
#
_symmetry.space_group_name_H-M   'P 1'
#
loop_
_entity.id
_entity.type
_entity.pdbx_description
1 polymer ?
#
loop_
_entity_poly.entity_id
_entity_poly.type
_entity_poly.pdbx_seq_one_letter_code
_entity_poly.pdbx_strand_id
1 'polypeptide(L)'
;IGGGNSGIEAAIDLAGIVEHVTVIEFAEQLKADAVLVNKLNSLPNVTVHTNAQTTEITGDGSKVNGLRYKDRATGTEHHVELAGVFVQIGLVPNTEWLKGTVELSKFGEIVVDAKGHTNVPGVFAAGDCTTVPYKQIVIAAGEGAKAALSAFDHLIRH
;
A
#
# COMPACT_ATOMS: atom_id res chain seq x y z
N ILE A 1 -1.18 0.18 10.16
CA ILE A 1 -1.91 1.47 10.00
C ILE A 1 -2.54 1.50 8.63
N GLY A 2 -3.86 1.71 8.55
CA GLY A 2 -4.66 1.68 7.32
C GLY A 2 -5.60 0.48 7.28
N GLY A 3 -6.85 0.73 6.92
CA GLY A 3 -7.96 -0.25 6.87
C GLY A 3 -8.60 -0.39 5.49
N GLY A 4 -7.87 -0.04 4.43
CA GLY A 4 -8.17 -0.48 3.06
C GLY A 4 -7.63 -1.90 2.80
N ASN A 5 -7.82 -2.42 1.58
CA ASN A 5 -7.42 -3.79 1.22
C ASN A 5 -5.98 -4.12 1.61
N SER A 6 -4.99 -3.30 1.21
CA SER A 6 -3.57 -3.54 1.53
C SER A 6 -3.29 -3.62 3.03
N GLY A 7 -3.95 -2.77 3.83
CA GLY A 7 -3.78 -2.78 5.28
C GLY A 7 -4.38 -4.02 5.94
N ILE A 8 -5.55 -4.46 5.47
CA ILE A 8 -6.23 -5.64 6.00
C ILE A 8 -5.59 -6.95 5.53
N GLU A 9 -5.14 -7.02 4.28
CA GLU A 9 -4.34 -8.16 3.77
C GLU A 9 -3.05 -8.30 4.58
N ALA A 10 -2.31 -7.21 4.80
CA ALA A 10 -1.11 -7.22 5.63
C ALA A 10 -1.41 -7.64 7.08
N ALA A 11 -2.53 -7.20 7.65
CA ALA A 11 -2.92 -7.61 9.01
C ALA A 11 -3.24 -9.11 9.09
N ILE A 12 -3.94 -9.67 8.09
CA ILE A 12 -4.26 -11.10 8.01
C ILE A 12 -2.97 -11.93 7.83
N ASP A 13 -2.05 -11.48 6.98
CA ASP A 13 -0.77 -12.13 6.74
C ASP A 13 0.09 -12.16 8.01
N LEU A 14 0.27 -10.99 8.64
CA LEU A 14 1.04 -10.86 9.88
C LEU A 14 0.44 -11.66 11.04
N ALA A 15 -0.88 -11.74 11.15
CA ALA A 15 -1.55 -12.48 12.23
C ALA A 15 -1.23 -13.99 12.22
N GLY A 16 -0.80 -14.55 11.09
CA GLY A 16 -0.31 -15.92 11.00
C GLY A 16 1.14 -16.13 11.50
N ILE A 17 1.87 -15.04 11.78
CA ILE A 17 3.31 -15.05 12.06
C ILE A 17 3.63 -14.44 13.43
N VAL A 18 2.92 -13.37 13.82
CA VAL A 18 3.21 -12.59 15.04
C VAL A 18 2.25 -12.93 16.18
N GLU A 19 2.62 -12.52 17.39
CA GLU A 19 1.80 -12.72 18.60
C GLU A 19 0.43 -12.04 18.50
N HIS A 20 0.40 -10.75 18.14
CA HIS A 20 -0.84 -9.97 18.02
C HIS A 20 -0.69 -8.85 16.98
N VAL A 21 -1.78 -8.54 16.28
CA VAL A 21 -1.86 -7.44 15.31
C VAL A 21 -2.90 -6.41 15.75
N THR A 22 -2.50 -5.15 15.79
CA THR A 22 -3.43 -4.02 16.02
C THR A 22 -3.61 -3.22 14.73
N VAL A 23 -4.84 -3.16 14.22
CA VAL A 23 -5.20 -2.33 13.07
C VAL A 23 -5.66 -0.96 13.55
N ILE A 24 -5.00 0.08 13.05
CA ILE A 24 -5.37 1.48 13.27
C ILE A 24 -6.00 1.99 11.97
N GLU A 25 -7.31 2.25 11.99
CA GLU A 25 -8.08 2.84 10.89
C GLU A 25 -8.52 4.26 11.26
N PHE A 26 -8.20 5.20 10.37
CA PHE A 26 -8.47 6.62 10.58
C PHE A 26 -9.96 6.96 10.48
N ALA A 27 -10.69 6.34 9.56
CA ALA A 27 -12.12 6.51 9.37
C ALA A 27 -12.96 5.75 10.41
N GLU A 28 -14.27 5.99 10.41
CA GLU A 28 -15.22 5.32 11.32
C GLU A 28 -15.37 3.82 11.02
N GLN A 29 -15.02 3.39 9.81
CA GLN A 29 -15.16 2.02 9.33
C GLN A 29 -14.01 1.64 8.39
N LEU A 30 -13.73 0.34 8.32
CA LEU A 30 -12.81 -0.23 7.35
C LEU A 30 -13.33 0.00 5.92
N LYS A 31 -12.43 0.28 4.98
CA LYS A 31 -12.73 0.41 3.54
C LYS A 31 -12.36 -0.83 2.74
N ALA A 32 -11.84 -1.86 3.40
CA ALA A 32 -11.50 -3.11 2.77
C ALA A 32 -12.75 -3.90 2.34
N ASP A 33 -12.57 -4.76 1.35
CA ASP A 33 -13.65 -5.64 0.86
C ASP A 33 -14.20 -6.52 1.99
N ALA A 34 -15.51 -6.77 1.97
CA ALA A 34 -16.22 -7.48 3.03
C ALA A 34 -15.62 -8.87 3.33
N VAL A 35 -15.09 -9.55 2.30
CA VAL A 35 -14.42 -10.85 2.48
C VAL A 35 -13.15 -10.75 3.33
N LEU A 36 -12.37 -9.68 3.16
CA LEU A 36 -11.17 -9.41 3.94
C LEU A 36 -11.53 -9.03 5.38
N VAL A 37 -12.55 -8.18 5.55
CA VAL A 37 -13.04 -7.80 6.88
C VAL A 37 -13.56 -9.01 7.65
N ASN A 38 -14.34 -9.88 7.01
CA ASN A 38 -14.83 -11.11 7.61
C ASN A 38 -13.68 -12.05 8.02
N LYS A 39 -12.68 -12.18 7.14
CA LYS A 39 -11.48 -12.98 7.46
C LYS A 39 -10.72 -12.39 8.64
N LEU A 40 -10.48 -11.08 8.67
CA LEU A 40 -9.81 -10.39 9.77
C LEU A 40 -10.53 -10.63 11.11
N ASN A 41 -11.85 -10.45 11.14
CA ASN A 41 -12.67 -10.62 12.34
C ASN A 41 -12.71 -12.08 12.85
N SER A 42 -12.36 -13.05 12.01
CA SER A 42 -12.25 -14.46 12.41
C SER A 42 -10.95 -14.78 13.15
N LEU A 43 -9.96 -13.88 13.15
CA LEU A 43 -8.64 -14.11 13.72
C LEU A 43 -8.65 -13.77 15.23
N PRO A 44 -8.16 -14.68 16.10
CA PRO A 44 -8.25 -14.50 17.55
C PRO A 44 -7.25 -13.49 18.11
N ASN A 45 -6.23 -13.11 17.33
CA ASN A 45 -5.11 -12.27 17.76
C ASN A 45 -5.06 -10.93 16.99
N VAL A 46 -6.22 -10.42 16.58
CA VAL A 46 -6.33 -9.12 15.91
C VAL A 46 -7.30 -8.21 16.66
N THR A 47 -6.84 -6.99 16.94
CA THR A 47 -7.70 -5.91 17.45
C THR A 47 -7.79 -4.79 16.42
N VAL A 48 -8.98 -4.25 16.18
CA VAL A 48 -9.21 -3.13 15.26
C VAL A 48 -9.67 -1.90 16.04
N HIS A 49 -9.00 -0.77 15.83
CA HIS A 49 -9.43 0.54 16.29
C HIS A 49 -9.79 1.39 15.08
N THR A 50 -11.08 1.72 14.94
CA THR A 50 -11.55 2.75 14.01
C THR A 50 -11.53 4.11 14.69
N ASN A 51 -11.73 5.19 13.92
CA ASN A 51 -11.56 6.56 14.39
C ASN A 51 -10.18 6.85 14.98
N ALA A 52 -9.17 6.03 14.69
CA ALA A 52 -7.89 6.08 15.37
C ALA A 52 -6.86 6.82 14.49
N GLN A 53 -6.42 7.98 14.95
CA GLN A 53 -5.34 8.74 14.33
C GLN A 53 -4.04 8.53 15.10
N THR A 54 -3.06 7.87 14.49
CA THR A 54 -1.71 7.79 15.06
C THR A 54 -1.15 9.19 15.28
N THR A 55 -0.67 9.46 16.50
CA THR A 55 -0.09 10.75 16.92
C THR A 55 1.41 10.64 17.12
N GLU A 56 1.91 9.49 17.55
CA GLU A 56 3.33 9.26 17.82
C GLU A 56 3.70 7.78 17.63
N ILE A 57 4.88 7.51 17.07
CA ILE A 57 5.54 6.20 17.17
C ILE A 57 6.63 6.35 18.23
N THR A 58 6.57 5.53 19.28
CA THR A 58 7.49 5.62 20.41
C THR A 58 8.62 4.60 20.28
N GLY A 59 9.76 4.89 20.92
CA GLY A 59 10.90 3.98 20.95
C GLY A 59 11.76 4.14 22.20
N ASP A 60 12.64 3.18 22.43
CA ASP A 60 13.60 3.17 23.55
C ASP A 60 14.95 3.85 23.22
N GLY A 61 15.01 4.55 22.07
CA GLY A 61 16.23 5.13 21.50
C GLY A 61 16.95 4.23 20.51
N SER A 62 16.61 2.93 20.44
CA SER A 62 17.19 1.97 19.50
C SER A 62 16.15 1.35 18.55
N LYS A 63 14.95 1.11 19.04
CA LYS A 63 13.86 0.46 18.30
C LYS A 63 12.50 0.96 18.74
N VAL A 64 11.48 0.62 17.95
CA VAL A 64 10.08 0.86 18.28
C VAL A 64 9.70 0.07 19.54
N ASN A 65 8.95 0.69 20.43
CA ASN A 65 8.35 0.04 21.59
C ASN A 65 6.84 0.30 21.74
N GLY A 66 6.28 1.16 20.89
CA GLY A 66 4.86 1.48 20.97
C GLY A 66 4.37 2.47 19.93
N LEU A 67 3.07 2.75 20.03
CA LEU A 67 2.36 3.71 19.21
C LEU A 67 1.32 4.42 20.08
N ARG A 68 1.22 5.74 19.94
CA ARG A 68 0.10 6.52 20.46
C ARG A 68 -0.88 6.84 19.35
N TYR A 69 -2.16 6.79 19.68
CA TYR A 69 -3.20 7.26 18.79
C TYR A 69 -4.28 8.02 19.55
N LYS A 70 -4.87 8.97 18.86
CA LYS A 70 -6.05 9.71 19.29
C LYS A 70 -7.29 9.06 18.70
N ASP A 71 -8.25 8.72 19.54
CA ASP A 71 -9.62 8.48 19.09
C ASP A 71 -10.22 9.82 18.66
N ARG A 72 -10.54 9.94 17.38
CA ARG A 72 -11.07 11.15 16.74
C ARG A 72 -12.51 11.45 17.16
N ALA A 73 -13.27 10.44 17.59
CA ALA A 73 -14.64 10.62 18.04
C ALA A 73 -14.70 11.20 19.46
N THR A 74 -13.81 10.76 20.35
CA THR A 74 -13.82 11.16 21.78
C THR A 74 -12.73 12.17 22.15
N GLY A 75 -11.67 12.25 21.34
CA GLY A 75 -10.47 13.04 21.62
C GLY A 75 -9.48 12.35 22.58
N THR A 76 -9.78 11.13 23.04
CA THR A 76 -8.96 10.39 24.01
C THR A 76 -7.66 9.90 23.35
N GLU A 77 -6.54 10.02 24.06
CA GLU A 77 -5.26 9.44 23.65
C GLU A 77 -5.10 8.04 24.25
N HIS A 78 -4.61 7.12 23.43
CA HIS A 78 -4.35 5.74 23.79
C HIS A 78 -2.91 5.39 23.45
N HIS A 79 -2.34 4.43 24.18
CA HIS A 79 -1.01 3.88 23.91
C HIS A 79 -1.11 2.38 23.73
N VAL A 80 -0.40 1.86 22.72
CA VAL A 80 -0.30 0.44 22.42
C VAL A 80 1.18 0.08 22.45
N GLU A 81 1.57 -0.84 23.34
CA GLU A 81 2.90 -1.44 23.33
C GLU A 81 3.01 -2.41 22.15
N LEU A 82 4.04 -2.23 21.32
CA LEU A 82 4.27 -3.05 20.13
C LEU A 82 5.73 -2.96 19.68
N ALA A 83 6.19 -3.97 18.95
CA ALA A 83 7.57 -4.04 18.48
C ALA A 83 7.77 -3.54 17.03
N GLY A 84 6.68 -3.32 16.28
CA GLY A 84 6.76 -2.93 14.86
C GLY A 84 5.49 -2.25 14.36
N VAL A 85 5.68 -1.28 13.46
CA VAL A 85 4.60 -0.53 12.82
C VAL A 85 4.69 -0.71 11.31
N PHE A 86 3.65 -1.32 10.73
CA PHE A 86 3.50 -1.45 9.28
C PHE A 86 2.52 -0.38 8.76
N VAL A 87 3.02 0.55 7.96
CA VAL A 87 2.23 1.65 7.38
C VAL A 87 1.69 1.23 6.02
N GLN A 88 0.37 1.13 5.90
CA GLN A 88 -0.38 0.65 4.73
C GLN A 88 -1.52 1.62 4.38
N ILE A 89 -1.22 2.92 4.37
CA ILE A 89 -2.20 3.98 4.09
C ILE A 89 -2.48 4.18 2.59
N GLY A 90 -1.64 3.59 1.73
CA GLY A 90 -1.71 3.70 0.29
C GLY A 90 -0.35 4.01 -0.33
N LEU A 91 -0.28 3.86 -1.65
CA LEU A 91 0.87 4.23 -2.47
C LEU A 91 0.49 5.45 -3.29
N VAL A 92 1.37 6.45 -3.35
CA VAL A 92 1.25 7.58 -4.26
C VAL A 92 2.32 7.43 -5.35
N PRO A 93 1.96 7.08 -6.59
CA PRO A 93 2.91 6.99 -7.69
C PRO A 93 3.53 8.37 -8.00
N ASN A 94 4.82 8.38 -8.35
CA ASN A 94 5.55 9.60 -8.74
C ASN A 94 5.25 10.02 -10.20
N THR A 95 3.97 10.23 -10.51
CA THR A 95 3.44 10.36 -11.88
C THR A 95 2.61 11.62 -12.08
N GLU A 96 2.45 12.45 -11.04
CA GLU A 96 1.62 13.66 -11.11
C GLU A 96 2.03 14.59 -12.27
N TRP A 97 3.34 14.70 -12.51
CA TRP A 97 3.91 15.50 -13.59
C TRP A 97 3.55 15.00 -15.01
N LEU A 98 3.04 13.78 -15.14
CA LEU A 98 2.61 13.17 -16.41
C LEU A 98 1.11 13.34 -16.68
N LYS A 99 0.36 13.98 -15.77
CA LYS A 99 -1.09 14.13 -15.90
C LYS A 99 -1.45 14.84 -17.22
N GLY A 100 -2.34 14.23 -17.99
CA GLY A 100 -2.76 14.73 -19.31
C GLY A 100 -1.80 14.38 -20.45
N THR A 101 -0.66 13.75 -20.17
CA THR A 101 0.30 13.28 -21.17
C THR A 101 0.13 11.78 -21.42
N VAL A 102 0.14 10.97 -20.36
CA VAL A 102 -0.16 9.52 -20.42
C VAL A 102 -1.40 9.20 -19.60
N GLU A 103 -2.05 8.10 -19.93
CA GLU A 103 -3.20 7.60 -19.20
C GLU A 103 -2.78 7.12 -17.81
N LEU A 104 -3.45 7.66 -16.79
CA LEU A 104 -3.26 7.28 -15.40
C LEU A 104 -4.53 6.62 -14.86
N SER A 105 -4.37 5.59 -14.04
CA SER A 105 -5.46 4.95 -13.31
C SER A 105 -6.09 5.93 -12.31
N LYS A 106 -7.24 5.57 -11.74
CA LYS A 106 -7.86 6.36 -10.64
C LYS A 106 -6.95 6.52 -9.41
N PHE A 107 -5.89 5.70 -9.31
CA PHE A 107 -4.89 5.74 -8.24
C PHE A 107 -3.59 6.46 -8.67
N GLY A 108 -3.54 7.05 -9.87
CA GLY A 108 -2.39 7.77 -10.39
C GLY A 108 -1.32 6.87 -11.03
N GLU A 109 -1.55 5.57 -11.16
CA GLU A 109 -0.59 4.65 -11.77
C GLU A 109 -0.62 4.77 -13.30
N ILE A 110 0.53 4.72 -13.96
CA ILE A 110 0.59 4.69 -15.43
C ILE A 110 -0.04 3.38 -15.92
N VAL A 111 -1.08 3.49 -16.74
CA VAL A 111 -1.73 2.34 -17.35
C VAL A 111 -0.80 1.74 -18.39
N VAL A 112 -0.47 0.47 -18.22
CA VAL A 112 0.39 -0.27 -19.16
C VAL A 112 -0.20 -1.61 -19.57
N ASP A 113 0.12 -2.04 -20.80
CA ASP A 113 -0.14 -3.41 -21.24
C ASP A 113 0.92 -4.40 -20.73
N ALA A 114 0.79 -5.67 -21.10
CA ALA A 114 1.73 -6.73 -20.69
C ALA A 114 3.18 -6.49 -21.15
N LYS A 115 3.39 -5.66 -22.16
CA LYS A 115 4.69 -5.28 -22.74
C LYS A 115 5.23 -3.96 -22.18
N GLY A 116 4.51 -3.28 -21.30
CA GLY A 116 4.90 -1.99 -20.74
C GLY A 116 4.56 -0.79 -21.62
N HIS A 117 3.75 -0.96 -22.67
CA HIS A 117 3.29 0.16 -23.49
C HIS A 117 2.29 1.02 -22.74
N THR A 118 2.43 2.34 -22.86
CA THR A 118 1.38 3.29 -22.47
C THR A 118 0.41 3.54 -23.63
N ASN A 119 -0.56 4.43 -23.42
CA ASN A 119 -1.44 4.92 -24.48
C ASN A 119 -0.70 5.80 -25.52
N VAL A 120 0.52 6.25 -25.25
CA VAL A 120 1.32 7.08 -26.18
C VAL A 120 2.36 6.19 -26.88
N PRO A 121 2.32 6.07 -28.23
CA PRO A 121 3.31 5.30 -28.97
C PRO A 121 4.74 5.78 -28.69
N GLY A 122 5.65 4.84 -28.44
CA GLY A 122 7.05 5.12 -28.11
C GLY A 122 7.30 5.49 -26.63
N VAL A 123 6.26 5.59 -25.81
CA VAL A 123 6.37 5.81 -24.36
C VAL A 123 6.02 4.54 -23.61
N PHE A 124 6.92 4.13 -22.73
CA PHE A 124 6.84 2.90 -21.94
C PHE A 124 6.97 3.24 -20.45
N ALA A 125 6.44 2.38 -19.59
CA ALA A 125 6.62 2.50 -18.15
C ALA A 125 6.83 1.13 -17.50
N ALA A 126 7.51 1.12 -16.34
CA ALA A 126 7.83 -0.09 -15.61
C ALA A 126 7.91 0.16 -14.10
N GLY A 127 7.66 -0.89 -13.33
CA GLY A 127 7.77 -0.87 -11.88
C GLY A 127 6.59 -0.18 -11.19
N ASP A 128 6.83 0.25 -9.95
CA ASP A 128 5.77 0.63 -9.01
C ASP A 128 4.90 1.81 -9.47
N CYS A 129 5.41 2.65 -10.38
CA CYS A 129 4.65 3.77 -10.94
C CYS A 129 3.56 3.32 -11.93
N THR A 130 3.52 2.05 -12.32
CA THR A 130 2.56 1.47 -13.26
C THR A 130 1.44 0.72 -12.57
N THR A 131 0.45 0.28 -13.34
CA THR A 131 -0.65 -0.59 -12.91
C THR A 131 -0.22 -2.03 -12.57
N VAL A 132 1.08 -2.32 -12.46
CA VAL A 132 1.57 -3.59 -11.92
C VAL A 132 1.00 -3.77 -10.49
N PRO A 133 0.35 -4.91 -10.18
CA PRO A 133 -0.44 -5.04 -8.95
C PRO A 133 0.42 -5.12 -7.68
N TYR A 134 1.68 -5.53 -7.80
CA TYR A 134 2.56 -5.78 -6.67
C TYR A 134 3.82 -4.94 -6.74
N LYS A 135 4.26 -4.45 -5.59
CA LYS A 135 5.32 -3.45 -5.47
C LYS A 135 6.51 -4.09 -4.77
N GLN A 136 7.43 -4.64 -5.55
CA GLN A 136 8.57 -5.42 -5.08
C GLN A 136 9.78 -5.23 -6.02
N ILE A 137 10.99 -5.30 -5.47
CA ILE A 137 12.24 -5.09 -6.22
C ILE A 137 12.34 -6.05 -7.41
N VAL A 138 12.12 -7.34 -7.19
CA VAL A 138 12.23 -8.35 -8.26
C VAL A 138 11.14 -8.19 -9.34
N ILE A 139 9.95 -7.75 -8.93
CA ILE A 139 8.84 -7.50 -9.86
C ILE A 139 9.18 -6.29 -10.72
N ALA A 140 9.59 -5.18 -10.10
CA ALA A 140 10.00 -3.98 -10.83
C ALA A 140 11.19 -4.22 -11.77
N ALA A 141 12.15 -5.06 -11.38
CA ALA A 141 13.25 -5.46 -12.26
C ALA A 141 12.75 -6.23 -13.49
N GLY A 142 11.81 -7.17 -13.30
CA GLY A 142 11.16 -7.88 -14.40
C GLY A 142 10.37 -6.94 -15.32
N GLU A 143 9.58 -6.03 -14.75
CA GLU A 143 8.87 -5.00 -15.52
C GLU A 143 9.83 -4.12 -16.34
N GLY A 144 10.97 -3.72 -15.74
CA GLY A 144 12.00 -2.93 -16.40
C GLY A 144 12.62 -3.67 -17.59
N ALA A 145 12.91 -4.96 -17.44
CA ALA A 145 13.42 -5.79 -18.55
C ALA A 145 12.41 -5.86 -19.71
N LYS A 146 11.11 -6.05 -19.42
CA LYS A 146 10.06 -6.05 -20.45
C LYS A 146 9.98 -4.71 -21.18
N ALA A 147 9.89 -3.60 -20.45
CA ALA A 147 9.75 -2.27 -21.04
C ALA A 147 10.96 -1.90 -21.90
N ALA A 148 12.19 -2.25 -21.47
CA ALA A 148 13.40 -2.01 -22.25
C ALA A 148 13.40 -2.77 -23.58
N LEU A 149 13.00 -4.05 -23.58
CA LEU A 149 12.92 -4.86 -24.79
C LEU A 149 11.81 -4.37 -25.74
N SER A 150 10.67 -3.93 -25.20
CA SER A 150 9.59 -3.34 -25.99
C SER A 150 9.99 -2.01 -26.62
N ALA A 151 10.72 -1.17 -25.88
CA ALA A 151 11.27 0.07 -26.42
C ALA A 151 12.26 -0.20 -27.57
N PHE A 152 13.11 -1.22 -27.42
CA PHE A 152 14.03 -1.62 -28.49
C PHE A 152 13.30 -2.15 -29.74
N ASP A 153 12.27 -2.99 -29.57
CA ASP A 153 11.42 -3.46 -30.69
C ASP A 153 10.75 -2.30 -31.42
N HIS A 154 10.27 -1.29 -30.68
CA HIS A 154 9.69 -0.07 -31.26
C HIS A 154 10.70 0.70 -32.12
N LEU A 155 11.93 0.90 -31.63
CA LEU A 155 13.00 1.60 -32.37
C LEU A 155 13.45 0.89 -33.65
N ILE A 156 13.28 -0.44 -33.74
CA ILE A 156 13.63 -1.18 -34.97
C ILE A 156 12.52 -1.06 -36.02
N ARG A 157 11.27 -0.86 -35.59
CA ARG A 157 10.08 -0.91 -36.45
C ARG A 157 9.56 0.47 -36.86
N HIS A 158 10.10 1.54 -36.30
CA HIS A 158 9.72 2.93 -36.51
C HIS A 158 10.96 3.82 -36.60
#